data_AF-A0A537WE02-F1
#
_entry.id   AF-A0A537WE02-F1
#
_cell.length_a   1.000
_cell.length_b   1.000
_cell.length_c   1.000
_cell.angle_alpha   90.00
_cell.angle_beta   90.00
_cell.angle_gamma   90.00
#
_symmetry.space_group_name_H-M   'P 1'
#
loop_
_entity.id
_entity.type
_entity.pdbx_description
1 polymer ?
#
loop_
_entity_poly.entity_id
_entity_poly.type
_entity_poly.pdbx_seq_one_letter_code
_entity_poly.pdbx_strand_id
1 'polypeptide(L)'
;MRVVEDLGDAVHTDATVVIANELMDNLPFRRIRGTRDGVVEIRIDAGGKRFVEVDVPCDATIAELVAEDGPSLAPGQEAIIPTGALRFVDELAAILRRGYALLIDYGSPGGSSGEVHGYRDHRVVADVLRDPGSTDITAGVDLEA
;
A
#
# COMPACT_ATOMS: atom_id res chain seq x y z
N MET A 1 -18.04 -20.25 13.81
CA MET A 1 -17.13 -19.36 13.07
C MET A 1 -17.98 -18.43 12.23
N ARG A 2 -17.85 -17.11 12.41
CA ARG A 2 -18.50 -16.11 11.55
C ARG A 2 -17.43 -15.60 10.61
N VAL A 3 -17.74 -15.55 9.32
CA VAL A 3 -16.89 -14.94 8.29
C VAL A 3 -17.58 -13.64 7.87
N VAL A 4 -16.81 -12.58 7.75
CA VAL A 4 -17.23 -11.27 7.28
C VAL A 4 -16.25 -10.81 6.22
N GLU A 5 -16.71 -9.97 5.30
CA GLU A 5 -15.89 -9.43 4.21
C GLU A 5 -15.15 -8.17 4.66
N ASP A 6 -15.81 -7.33 5.47
CA ASP A 6 -15.27 -6.08 5.98
C ASP A 6 -15.09 -6.09 7.50
N LEU A 7 -14.07 -5.38 7.99
CA LEU A 7 -13.76 -5.31 9.42
C LEU A 7 -14.90 -4.66 10.23
N GLY A 8 -15.62 -3.71 9.63
CA GLY A 8 -16.77 -3.04 10.25
C GLY A 8 -17.97 -3.96 10.53
N ASP A 9 -18.06 -5.12 9.87
CA ASP A 9 -19.13 -6.09 10.08
C ASP A 9 -18.83 -7.09 11.21
N ALA A 10 -17.61 -7.04 11.76
CA ALA A 10 -17.20 -7.88 12.87
C ALA A 10 -18.00 -7.53 14.14
N VAL A 11 -18.41 -8.54 14.90
CA VAL A 11 -19.10 -8.31 16.18
C VAL A 11 -18.09 -7.75 17.19
N HIS A 12 -18.34 -6.54 17.66
CA HIS A 12 -17.51 -5.94 18.70
C HIS A 12 -17.87 -6.51 20.07
N THR A 13 -16.89 -7.13 20.71
CA THR A 13 -16.96 -7.61 22.10
C THR A 13 -16.24 -6.65 23.03
N ASP A 14 -16.40 -6.81 24.35
CA ASP A 14 -15.75 -5.95 25.36
C ASP A 14 -14.21 -5.99 25.31
N ALA A 15 -13.63 -7.02 24.70
CA ALA A 15 -12.21 -7.06 24.34
C ALA A 15 -12.01 -7.85 23.05
N THR A 16 -11.07 -7.40 22.21
CA THR A 16 -10.79 -7.98 20.88
C THR A 16 -9.29 -8.24 20.74
N VAL A 17 -8.92 -9.36 20.12
CA VAL A 17 -7.56 -9.61 19.64
C VAL A 17 -7.60 -9.71 18.13
N VAL A 18 -6.81 -8.87 17.45
CA VAL A 18 -6.67 -8.88 16.00
C VAL A 18 -5.29 -9.42 15.65
N ILE A 19 -5.26 -10.33 14.67
CA ILE A 19 -4.03 -10.86 14.09
C ILE A 19 -4.12 -10.61 12.59
N ALA A 20 -3.17 -9.85 12.06
CA ALA A 20 -2.97 -9.66 10.63
C ALA A 20 -1.56 -10.14 10.29
N ASN A 21 -1.46 -11.19 9.50
CA ASN A 21 -0.18 -11.80 9.11
C ASN A 21 -0.05 -11.73 7.60
N GLU A 22 0.96 -11.01 7.12
CA GLU A 22 1.24 -10.81 5.68
C GLU A 22 0.00 -10.28 4.95
N LEU A 23 -0.61 -9.25 5.53
CA LEU A 23 -1.82 -8.63 5.00
C LEU A 23 -1.52 -7.28 4.38
N MET A 24 -0.68 -6.47 5.04
CA MET A 24 -0.51 -5.06 4.72
C MET A 24 0.24 -4.87 3.40
N ASP A 25 1.19 -5.76 3.10
CA ASP A 25 1.93 -5.80 1.84
C ASP A 25 1.05 -6.07 0.60
N ASN A 26 -0.10 -6.71 0.82
CA ASN A 26 -1.09 -7.08 -0.19
C ASN A 26 -2.25 -6.07 -0.31
N LEU A 27 -2.27 -5.02 0.52
CA LEU A 27 -3.31 -4.00 0.46
C LEU A 27 -3.03 -2.96 -0.64
N PRO A 28 -4.07 -2.33 -1.21
CA PRO A 28 -3.90 -1.34 -2.27
C PRO A 28 -2.98 -0.17 -1.87
N PHE A 29 -2.09 0.21 -2.76
CA PHE A 29 -1.16 1.31 -2.56
C PHE A 29 -1.15 2.26 -3.76
N ARG A 30 -0.54 3.42 -3.58
CA ARG A 30 -0.35 4.44 -4.61
C ARG A 30 1.14 4.65 -4.82
N ARG A 31 1.55 5.06 -6.01
CA ARG A 31 2.96 5.33 -6.33
C ARG A 31 3.16 6.78 -6.71
N ILE A 32 4.27 7.32 -6.27
CA ILE A 32 4.67 8.70 -6.55
C ILE A 32 6.08 8.75 -7.10
N ARG A 33 6.38 9.78 -7.88
CA ARG A 33 7.70 10.03 -8.47
C ARG A 33 8.13 11.46 -8.18
N GLY A 34 9.36 11.63 -7.73
CA GLY A 34 10.00 12.93 -7.63
C GLY A 34 10.28 13.49 -9.03
N THR A 35 10.03 14.77 -9.24
CA THR A 35 10.37 15.52 -10.46
C THR A 35 11.13 16.79 -10.09
N ARG A 36 11.54 17.58 -11.09
CA ARG A 36 12.15 18.90 -10.81
C ARG A 36 11.16 19.90 -10.23
N ASP A 37 9.87 19.72 -10.49
CA ASP A 37 8.80 20.65 -10.15
C ASP A 37 7.97 20.18 -8.93
N GLY A 38 8.45 19.14 -8.23
CA GLY A 38 7.77 18.52 -7.10
C GLY A 38 7.41 17.05 -7.38
N VAL A 39 6.44 16.53 -6.64
CA VAL A 39 6.03 15.12 -6.73
C VAL A 39 4.83 14.98 -7.67
N VAL A 40 4.83 13.92 -8.47
CA VAL A 40 3.70 13.49 -9.31
C VAL A 40 3.25 12.10 -8.88
N GLU A 41 2.01 11.75 -9.19
CA GLU A 41 1.49 10.41 -9.01
C GLU A 41 1.71 9.58 -10.27
N ILE A 42 2.18 8.34 -10.10
CA ILE A 42 2.27 7.35 -11.18
C ILE A 42 0.93 6.63 -11.27
N ARG A 43 0.23 6.77 -12.40
CA ARG A 43 -1.00 6.03 -12.71
C ARG A 43 -0.80 5.11 -13.90
N ILE A 44 -1.77 4.21 -14.11
CA ILE A 44 -1.74 3.23 -15.19
C ILE A 44 -2.77 3.61 -16.26
N ASP A 45 -2.33 3.70 -17.51
CA ASP A 45 -3.17 3.99 -18.68
C ASP A 45 -3.08 2.85 -19.72
N ALA A 46 -4.03 2.85 -20.67
CA ALA A 46 -4.08 1.92 -21.78
C ALA A 46 -3.18 2.39 -22.95
N GLY A 47 -1.98 1.82 -23.05
CA GLY A 47 -1.04 2.02 -24.15
C GLY A 47 -1.25 1.03 -25.30
N GLY A 48 -2.38 1.13 -26.00
CA GLY A 48 -2.71 0.22 -27.11
C GLY A 48 -3.05 -1.19 -26.63
N LYS A 49 -2.12 -2.14 -26.73
CA LYS A 49 -2.31 -3.54 -26.27
C LYS A 49 -1.69 -3.85 -24.91
N ARG A 50 -1.11 -2.85 -24.23
CA ARG A 50 -0.43 -2.99 -22.94
C ARG A 50 -0.84 -1.88 -22.00
N PHE A 51 -0.69 -2.12 -20.71
CA PHE A 51 -0.71 -1.05 -19.72
C PHE A 51 0.61 -0.28 -19.72
N VAL A 52 0.54 1.02 -19.45
CA VAL A 52 1.71 1.89 -19.35
C VAL A 52 1.57 2.80 -18.13
N GLU A 53 2.70 3.18 -17.55
CA GLU A 53 2.74 4.20 -16.52
C GLU A 53 2.61 5.60 -17.15
N VAL A 54 1.84 6.47 -16.48
CA VAL A 54 1.69 7.88 -16.83
C VAL A 54 1.82 8.72 -15.56
N ASP A 55 2.53 9.83 -15.68
CA ASP A 55 2.69 10.79 -14.58
C ASP A 55 1.55 11.81 -14.63
N VAL A 56 0.86 11.95 -13.50
CA VAL A 56 -0.24 12.90 -13.35
C VAL A 56 -0.04 13.73 -12.08
N PRO A 57 -0.63 14.94 -11.99
CA PRO A 57 -0.65 15.68 -10.73
C PRO A 57 -1.26 14.82 -9.61
N CYS A 58 -0.66 14.88 -8.42
CA CYS A 58 -1.25 14.25 -7.24
C CYS A 58 -2.66 14.79 -6.99
N ASP A 59 -3.60 13.90 -6.67
CA ASP A 59 -4.89 14.33 -6.13
C ASP A 59 -4.74 14.88 -4.70
N ALA A 60 -5.81 15.45 -4.16
CA ALA A 60 -5.77 16.09 -2.85
C ALA A 60 -5.30 15.14 -1.74
N THR A 61 -5.73 13.87 -1.77
CA THR A 61 -5.37 12.88 -0.75
C THR A 61 -3.88 12.56 -0.79
N ILE A 62 -3.32 12.31 -1.99
CA ILE A 62 -1.90 12.05 -2.12
C ILE A 62 -1.07 13.30 -1.82
N ALA A 63 -1.54 14.49 -2.22
CA ALA A 63 -0.86 15.73 -1.92
C ALA A 63 -0.78 16.00 -0.40
N GLU A 64 -1.85 15.70 0.33
CA GLU A 64 -1.90 15.82 1.81
C GLU A 64 -0.93 14.84 2.47
N LEU A 65 -1.01 13.54 2.14
CA LEU A 65 -0.10 12.53 2.68
C LEU A 65 1.37 12.82 2.38
N VAL A 66 1.67 13.36 1.20
CA VAL A 66 3.04 13.77 0.84
C VAL A 66 3.50 15.00 1.63
N ALA A 67 2.59 15.92 1.96
CA ALA A 67 2.93 17.14 2.69
C ALA A 67 3.11 16.93 4.20
N GLU A 68 2.38 15.99 4.79
CA GLU A 68 2.46 15.69 6.23
C GLU A 68 3.73 14.89 6.55
N ASP A 69 3.89 13.71 5.94
CA ASP A 69 4.94 12.75 6.28
C ASP A 69 5.55 12.07 5.04
N GLY A 70 5.39 12.68 3.86
CA GLY A 70 5.88 12.13 2.61
C GLY A 70 7.42 12.06 2.50
N PRO A 71 7.96 11.09 1.74
CA PRO A 71 9.39 11.00 1.52
C PRO A 71 9.88 12.18 0.66
N SER A 72 11.07 12.69 0.98
CA SER A 72 11.77 13.65 0.12
C SER A 72 12.38 12.92 -1.07
N LEU A 73 11.81 13.10 -2.27
CA LEU A 73 12.21 12.39 -3.49
C LEU A 73 13.03 13.29 -4.42
N ALA A 74 14.23 12.84 -4.79
CA ALA A 74 14.97 13.45 -5.89
C ALA A 74 14.27 13.15 -7.24
N PRO A 75 14.53 13.95 -8.30
CA PRO A 75 13.98 13.70 -9.62
C PRO A 75 14.26 12.26 -10.12
N GLY A 76 13.21 11.53 -10.45
CA GLY A 76 13.25 10.14 -10.89
C GLY A 76 13.20 9.09 -9.78
N GLN A 77 13.34 9.48 -8.50
CA GLN A 77 13.10 8.56 -7.39
C GLN A 77 11.60 8.32 -7.21
N GLU A 78 11.27 7.09 -6.80
CA GLU A 78 9.90 6.67 -6.60
C GLU A 78 9.68 6.20 -5.17
N ALA A 79 8.45 6.31 -4.71
CA ALA A 79 8.02 5.76 -3.43
C ALA A 79 6.58 5.27 -3.49
N ILE A 80 6.23 4.44 -2.52
CA ILE A 80 4.90 3.89 -2.32
C ILE A 80 4.23 4.62 -1.17
N ILE A 81 2.96 4.97 -1.35
CA ILE A 81 2.05 5.47 -0.32
C ILE A 81 1.06 4.34 -0.01
N PRO A 82 1.12 3.69 1.16
CA PRO A 82 0.40 2.45 1.45
C PRO A 82 -1.06 2.72 1.87
N THR A 83 -1.83 3.36 1.00
CA THR A 83 -3.19 3.86 1.29
C THR A 83 -4.15 2.84 1.89
N GLY A 84 -4.07 1.58 1.47
CA GLY A 84 -4.90 0.49 1.98
C GLY A 84 -4.50 0.05 3.38
N ALA A 85 -3.19 0.02 3.67
CA ALA A 85 -2.68 -0.28 5.00
C ALA A 85 -3.03 0.84 5.99
N LEU A 86 -2.88 2.11 5.61
CA LEU A 86 -3.31 3.25 6.41
C LEU A 86 -4.81 3.16 6.74
N ARG A 87 -5.66 2.93 5.72
CA ARG A 87 -7.10 2.75 5.93
C ARG A 87 -7.42 1.58 6.86
N PHE A 88 -6.72 0.45 6.70
CA PHE A 88 -6.90 -0.71 7.56
C PHE A 88 -6.56 -0.41 9.03
N VAL A 89 -5.48 0.34 9.27
CA VAL A 89 -5.10 0.78 10.62
C VAL A 89 -6.17 1.72 11.21
N ASP A 90 -6.71 2.66 10.42
CA ASP A 90 -7.80 3.54 10.86
C ASP A 90 -9.07 2.75 11.23
N GLU A 91 -9.47 1.80 10.39
CA GLU A 91 -10.61 0.92 10.65
C GLU A 91 -10.38 0.08 11.91
N LEU A 92 -9.18 -0.46 12.09
CA LEU A 92 -8.78 -1.20 13.27
C LEU A 92 -8.84 -0.34 14.54
N ALA A 93 -8.35 0.90 14.48
CA ALA A 93 -8.39 1.84 15.59
C ALA A 93 -9.84 2.19 15.99
N ALA A 94 -10.75 2.28 15.02
CA ALA A 94 -12.16 2.54 15.27
C ALA A 94 -12.87 1.40 16.02
N ILE A 95 -12.48 0.15 15.75
CA ILE A 95 -13.15 -1.03 16.34
C ILE A 95 -12.47 -1.55 17.62
N LEU A 96 -11.16 -1.35 17.79
CA LEU A 96 -10.38 -1.90 18.89
C LEU A 96 -10.51 -1.02 20.14
N ARG A 97 -11.67 -1.10 20.81
CA ARG A 97 -11.91 -0.35 22.07
C ARG A 97 -11.06 -0.83 23.24
N ARG A 98 -10.79 -2.13 23.30
CA ARG A 98 -9.97 -2.78 24.35
C ARG A 98 -9.39 -4.07 23.78
N GLY A 99 -8.10 -4.31 24.02
CA GLY A 99 -7.41 -5.53 23.62
C GLY A 99 -6.11 -5.23 22.89
N TYR A 100 -5.76 -6.06 21.90
CA TYR A 100 -4.47 -6.00 21.20
C TYR A 100 -4.62 -6.26 19.71
N ALA A 101 -3.75 -5.65 18.91
CA ALA A 101 -3.52 -6.02 17.52
C ALA A 101 -2.08 -6.48 17.35
N LEU A 102 -1.88 -7.61 16.68
CA LEU A 102 -0.59 -8.12 16.27
C LEU A 102 -0.54 -8.10 14.74
N LEU A 103 0.23 -7.15 14.21
CA LEU A 103 0.47 -6.98 12.79
C LEU A 103 1.88 -7.52 12.49
N ILE A 104 1.97 -8.49 11.58
CA ILE A 104 3.21 -9.16 11.21
C ILE A 104 3.35 -9.03 9.71
N ASP A 105 4.37 -8.33 9.26
CA ASP A 105 4.62 -8.13 7.83
C ASP A 105 6.10 -7.89 7.53
N TYR A 106 6.46 -7.94 6.25
CA TYR A 106 7.82 -7.70 5.79
C TYR A 106 8.05 -6.20 5.58
N GLY A 107 9.00 -5.64 6.31
CA GLY A 107 9.41 -4.24 6.19
C GLY A 107 10.93 -4.08 6.09
N SER A 108 11.37 -2.92 5.59
CA SER A 108 12.79 -2.56 5.55
C SER A 108 13.14 -1.61 6.70
N PRO A 109 14.33 -1.75 7.33
CA PRO A 109 14.80 -0.79 8.34
C PRO A 109 14.87 0.63 7.76
N GLY A 110 14.29 1.61 8.46
CA GLY A 110 14.30 3.02 8.07
C GLY A 110 13.10 3.47 7.22
N GLY A 111 11.99 2.73 7.25
CA GLY A 111 10.69 3.18 6.76
C GLY A 111 10.55 3.36 5.25
N SER A 112 11.45 2.78 4.44
CA SER A 112 11.19 2.77 3.00
C SER A 112 10.12 1.72 2.71
N SER A 113 9.00 2.12 2.13
CA SER A 113 7.95 1.23 1.62
C SER A 113 8.40 0.29 0.46
N GLY A 114 9.71 0.28 0.15
CA GLY A 114 10.34 -0.66 -0.77
C GLY A 114 9.87 -0.49 -2.22
N GLU A 115 10.30 -1.43 -3.06
CA GLU A 115 9.85 -1.51 -4.45
C GLU A 115 8.59 -2.39 -4.56
N VAL A 116 7.78 -2.13 -5.60
CA VAL A 116 6.68 -3.04 -5.97
C VAL A 116 7.27 -4.31 -6.54
N HIS A 117 6.91 -5.45 -5.97
CA HIS A 117 7.37 -6.76 -6.43
C HIS A 117 6.20 -7.55 -7.03
N GLY A 118 6.47 -8.22 -8.15
CA GLY A 118 5.59 -9.24 -8.68
C GLY A 118 6.09 -10.64 -8.35
N TYR A 119 5.18 -11.57 -8.10
CA TYR A 119 5.52 -12.99 -7.94
C TYR A 119 4.64 -13.88 -8.83
N ARG A 120 5.27 -14.79 -9.57
CA ARG A 120 4.60 -15.79 -10.42
C ARG A 120 5.44 -17.05 -10.51
N ASP A 121 4.82 -18.22 -10.36
CA ASP A 121 5.48 -19.53 -10.42
C ASP A 121 6.77 -19.59 -9.55
N HIS A 122 6.69 -19.05 -8.32
CA HIS A 122 7.80 -18.93 -7.37
C HIS A 122 9.00 -18.11 -7.89
N ARG A 123 8.76 -17.12 -8.75
CA ARG A 123 9.81 -16.24 -9.30
C ARG A 123 9.39 -14.77 -9.19
N VAL A 124 10.38 -13.92 -9.00
CA VAL A 124 10.20 -12.46 -9.05
C VAL A 124 9.91 -12.03 -10.49
N VAL A 125 8.88 -11.20 -10.65
CA VAL A 125 8.47 -10.57 -11.90
C VAL A 125 8.70 -9.08 -11.76
N ALA A 126 9.58 -8.53 -12.62
CA ALA A 126 9.89 -7.11 -12.62
C ALA A 126 8.80 -6.24 -13.28
N ASP A 127 8.09 -6.79 -14.27
CA ASP A 127 7.07 -6.08 -15.04
C ASP A 127 5.67 -6.54 -14.62
N VAL A 128 5.16 -5.93 -13.54
CA VAL A 128 3.86 -6.26 -12.94
C VAL A 128 2.67 -5.86 -13.83
N LEU A 129 2.89 -5.03 -14.84
CA LEU A 129 1.85 -4.54 -15.76
C LEU A 129 1.60 -5.46 -16.95
N ARG A 130 2.48 -6.44 -17.19
CA ARG A 130 2.41 -7.31 -18.37
C ARG A 130 1.17 -8.20 -18.41
N ASP A 131 0.88 -8.87 -17.30
CA ASP A 131 -0.19 -9.87 -17.22
C ASP A 131 -1.03 -9.70 -15.93
N PRO A 132 -1.80 -8.60 -15.77
CA PRO A 132 -2.56 -8.35 -14.55
C PRO A 132 -3.53 -9.48 -14.19
N GLY A 133 -3.65 -9.76 -12.89
CA GLY A 133 -4.45 -10.86 -12.36
C GLY A 133 -3.78 -12.24 -12.39
N SER A 134 -2.65 -12.39 -13.08
CA SER A 134 -1.85 -13.63 -13.09
C SER A 134 -0.56 -13.56 -12.28
N THR A 135 -0.23 -12.38 -11.75
CA THR A 135 0.96 -12.11 -10.94
C THR A 135 0.47 -11.56 -9.62
N ASP A 136 0.97 -12.13 -8.53
CA ASP A 136 0.78 -11.59 -7.20
C ASP A 136 1.63 -10.30 -7.06
N ILE A 137 1.07 -9.26 -6.45
CA ILE A 137 1.71 -7.94 -6.39
C ILE A 137 1.74 -7.50 -4.93
N THR A 138 2.95 -7.32 -4.40
CA THR A 138 3.17 -6.84 -3.04
C THR A 138 3.94 -5.52 -3.05
N ALA A 139 3.71 -4.72 -2.03
CA ALA A 139 4.48 -3.53 -1.72
C ALA A 139 5.15 -3.69 -0.34
N GLY A 140 6.33 -3.13 -0.17
CA GLY A 140 6.98 -3.14 1.14
C GLY A 140 6.16 -2.35 2.16
N VAL A 141 6.12 -2.87 3.39
CA VAL A 141 5.40 -2.23 4.49
C VAL A 141 6.35 -1.29 5.23
N ASP A 142 5.92 -0.05 5.40
CA ASP A 142 6.50 0.87 6.36
C ASP A 142 5.75 0.73 7.70
N LEU A 143 6.47 0.26 8.73
CA LEU A 143 5.94 0.10 10.09
C LEU A 143 6.25 1.31 10.98
N GLU A 144 6.97 2.31 10.48
CA GLU A 144 7.33 3.55 11.18
C GLU A 144 6.52 4.77 10.72
N ALA A 145 5.68 4.61 9.68
CA ALA A 145 4.78 5.62 9.11
C ALA A 145 3.67 6.08 10.06
#